data_AF-A0A6J5YSY0-F1
#
_entry.id   AF-A0A6J5YSY0-F1
#
_cell.length_a   1.000
_cell.length_b   1.000
_cell.length_c   1.000
_cell.angle_alpha   90.00
_cell.angle_beta   90.00
_cell.angle_gamma   90.00
#
_symmetry.space_group_name_H-M   'P 1'
#
loop_
_entity.id
_entity.type
_entity.pdbx_description
1 polymer ?
#
loop_
_entity_poly.entity_id
_entity_poly.type
_entity_poly.pdbx_seq_one_letter_code
_entity_poly.pdbx_strand_id
1 'polypeptide(L)' 'MIKAHPSLDLVIEPELSIVAFTRKGWSPAQYQQWADDLLEKQIGFIPPSKHAGESILRFAFVNPWTSLEDVQIILETL' A
#
# COMPACT_ATOMS: atom_id res chain seq x y z
N MET A 1 -1.32 -0.73 -12.29
CA MET A 1 -1.30 0.52 -11.49
C MET A 1 0.03 0.68 -10.77
N ILE A 2 0.42 -0.23 -9.87
CA ILE A 2 1.71 -0.13 -9.12
C ILE A 2 2.94 -0.02 -10.03
N LYS A 3 3.17 -0.97 -10.95
CA LYS A 3 4.33 -0.95 -11.87
C LYS A 3 4.41 0.30 -12.76
N ALA A 4 3.29 0.98 -12.98
CA ALA A 4 3.22 2.18 -13.80
C ALA A 4 3.34 3.47 -12.97
N HIS A 5 3.26 3.38 -11.64
CA HIS A 5 3.30 4.54 -10.77
C HIS A 5 4.77 4.99 -10.58
N PRO A 6 5.11 6.25 -10.86
CA PRO A 6 6.52 6.70 -10.89
C PRO A 6 7.23 6.52 -9.54
N SER A 7 6.44 6.65 -8.47
CA SER A 7 6.93 6.64 -7.09
C SER A 7 6.86 5.28 -6.39
N LEU A 8 6.28 4.25 -7.00
CA LEU A 8 6.13 2.94 -6.38
C LEU A 8 7.02 1.92 -7.06
N ASP A 9 7.59 1.01 -6.28
CA ASP A 9 8.27 -0.17 -6.80
C ASP A 9 7.63 -1.42 -6.22
N LEU A 10 7.44 -2.42 -7.08
CA LEU A 10 6.93 -3.72 -6.66
C LEU A 10 8.04 -4.49 -5.92
N VAL A 11 7.74 -5.03 -4.75
CA VAL A 11 8.71 -5.79 -3.94
C VAL A 11 8.93 -7.18 -4.52
N ILE A 12 7.85 -7.85 -4.94
CA ILE A 12 7.85 -9.18 -5.55
C ILE A 12 6.67 -9.27 -6.52
N GLU A 13 6.80 -10.10 -7.56
CA GLU A 13 5.66 -10.44 -8.42
C GLU A 13 4.47 -10.91 -7.57
N PRO A 14 3.25 -10.35 -7.75
CA PRO A 14 2.11 -10.69 -6.92
C PRO A 14 1.77 -12.17 -7.02
N GLU A 15 1.52 -12.79 -5.86
CA GLU A 15 0.96 -14.13 -5.77
C GLU A 15 -0.40 -14.05 -5.07
N LEU A 16 -1.37 -14.81 -5.58
CA LEU A 16 -2.75 -14.83 -5.07
C LEU A 16 -3.37 -13.42 -5.08
N SER A 17 -3.88 -12.98 -3.92
CA SER A 17 -4.56 -11.70 -3.74
C SER A 17 -3.72 -10.65 -3.01
N ILE A 18 -2.38 -10.83 -2.97
CA ILE A 18 -1.48 -9.93 -2.25
C ILE A 18 -0.56 -9.19 -3.22
N VAL A 19 -0.51 -7.86 -3.07
CA VAL A 19 0.42 -6.99 -3.81
C VAL A 19 1.29 -6.24 -2.79
N ALA A 20 2.60 -6.48 -2.82
CA ALA A 20 3.57 -5.84 -1.94
C ALA A 20 4.44 -4.83 -2.71
N PHE A 21 4.58 -3.61 -2.17
CA PHE A 21 5.29 -2.53 -2.86
C PHE A 21 5.91 -1.54 -1.86
N THR A 22 6.92 -0.81 -2.32
CA THR A 22 7.56 0.29 -1.60
C THR A 22 7.20 1.63 -2.21
N ARG A 23 7.21 2.68 -1.39
CA ARG A 23 7.12 4.07 -1.82
C ARG A 23 8.51 4.72 -1.78
N LYS A 24 9.01 5.15 -2.94
CA LYS A 24 10.33 5.80 -3.07
C LYS A 24 10.42 7.02 -2.17
N GLY A 25 11.52 7.12 -1.43
CA GLY A 25 11.86 8.28 -0.60
C GLY A 25 11.13 8.36 0.74
N TRP A 26 10.32 7.37 1.11
CA TRP A 26 9.70 7.32 2.43
C TRP A 26 10.59 6.69 3.49
N SER A 27 10.64 7.33 4.64
CA SER A 27 11.16 6.78 5.89
C SER A 27 10.10 5.89 6.57
N PRO A 28 10.50 4.95 7.45
CA PRO A 28 9.57 4.11 8.22
C PRO A 28 8.49 4.89 8.95
N ALA A 29 8.82 6.08 9.48
CA ALA A 29 7.86 6.94 10.17
C ALA A 29 6.78 7.50 9.22
N GLN A 30 7.13 7.81 7.97
CA GLN A 30 6.17 8.30 6.98
C GLN A 30 5.18 7.21 6.57
N TYR A 31 5.60 5.95 6.49
CA TYR A 31 4.67 4.84 6.27
C TYR A 31 3.64 4.72 7.40
N GLN A 32 4.08 4.87 8.66
CA GLN A 32 3.19 4.81 9.81
C GLN A 32 2.22 6.00 9.81
N GLN A 33 2.73 7.23 9.64
CA GLN A 33 1.90 8.43 9.60
C GLN A 33 0.82 8.33 8.50
N TRP A 34 1.19 7.88 7.30
CA TRP A 34 0.23 7.70 6.22
C TRP A 34 -0.85 6.65 6.55
N ALA A 35 -0.46 5.55 7.18
CA ALA A 35 -1.41 4.52 7.62
C ALA A 35 -2.38 5.06 8.68
N ASP A 36 -1.88 5.87 9.61
CA ASP A 36 -2.69 6.51 10.67
C ASP A 36 -3.66 7.53 10.05
N ASP A 37 -3.20 8.35 9.10
CA ASP A 37 -4.03 9.34 8.39
C ASP A 37 -5.18 8.67 7.61
N LEU A 38 -4.93 7.51 6.97
CA LEU A 38 -5.96 6.75 6.26
C LEU A 38 -7.01 6.18 7.21
N LEU A 39 -6.57 5.71 8.38
CA LEU A 39 -7.47 5.19 9.41
C LEU A 39 -8.34 6.30 9.99
N GLU A 40 -7.74 7.46 10.30
CA GLU A 40 -8.45 8.63 10.81
C GLU A 40 -9.51 9.14 9.82
N LYS A 41 -9.17 9.17 8.53
CA LYS A 41 -10.10 9.56 7.45
C LYS A 41 -11.11 8.47 7.06
N GLN A 42 -11.06 7.31 7.72
CA GLN A 42 -11.90 6.14 7.43
C GLN A 42 -11.81 5.68 5.96
N ILE A 43 -10.67 5.91 5.29
CA ILE A 43 -10.42 5.50 3.91
C ILE A 43 -9.98 4.03 3.86
N GLY A 44 -9.16 3.60 4.83
CA GLY A 44 -8.69 2.22 4.88
C GLY A 44 -7.76 1.95 6.06
N PHE A 45 -7.57 0.66 6.37
CA PHE A 45 -6.64 0.20 7.38
C PHE A 45 -5.49 -0.58 6.73
N ILE A 46 -4.38 0.10 6.49
CA ILE A 46 -3.22 -0.46 5.76
C ILE A 46 -1.96 -0.23 6.60
N PRO A 47 -1.73 -1.07 7.63
CA PRO A 47 -0.55 -0.93 8.46
C PRO A 47 0.73 -1.27 7.66
N PRO A 48 1.83 -0.55 7.89
CA PRO A 48 3.10 -0.90 7.27
C PRO A 48 3.57 -2.29 7.70
N SER A 49 4.24 -2.98 6.78
CA SER A 49 4.88 -4.27 7.03
C SER A 49 6.38 -4.17 6.80
N LYS A 50 7.13 -5.21 7.16
CA LYS A 50 8.57 -5.29 6.87
C LYS A 50 8.88 -6.46 5.95
N HIS A 51 9.79 -6.24 5.01
CA HIS A 51 10.38 -7.28 4.18
C HIS A 51 11.88 -7.05 4.07
N ALA A 52 12.69 -8.07 4.40
CA ALA A 52 14.16 -7.97 4.44
C ALA A 52 14.70 -6.79 5.28
N GLY A 53 13.97 -6.36 6.32
CA GLY A 53 14.34 -5.23 7.17
C GLY A 53 13.81 -3.87 6.69
N GLU A 54 13.33 -3.77 5.45
CA GLU A 54 12.79 -2.55 4.84
C GLU A 54 11.28 -2.41 5.06
N SER A 55 10.80 -1.18 5.21
CA SER A 55 9.36 -0.87 5.31
C SER A 55 8.67 -0.98 3.96
N ILE A 56 7.55 -1.71 3.94
CA ILE A 56 6.74 -1.95 2.74
C ILE A 56 5.25 -1.73 3.02
N LEU A 57 4.48 -1.54 1.96
CA LEU A 57 3.02 -1.60 1.97
C LEU A 57 2.54 -2.89 1.32
N ARG A 58 1.38 -3.38 1.78
CA ARG A 58 0.73 -4.56 1.22
C ARG A 58 -0.75 -4.32 1.06
N PHE A 59 -1.27 -4.58 -0.14
CA PHE A 59 -2.70 -4.76 -0.34
C PHE A 59 -3.00 -6.25 -0.28
N ALA A 60 -3.94 -6.63 0.59
CA ALA A 60 -4.49 -7.98 0.67
C ALA A 60 -5.98 -7.91 0.33
N PHE A 61 -6.34 -8.36 -0.87
CA PHE A 61 -7.72 -8.35 -1.33
C PHE A 61 -8.45 -9.58 -0.79
N VAL A 62 -9.12 -9.39 0.36
CA VAL A 62 -9.88 -10.46 1.05
C VAL A 62 -11.39 -10.34 0.88
N ASN A 63 -11.89 -9.11 0.66
CA ASN A 63 -13.30 -8.86 0.43
C ASN A 63 -13.58 -8.92 -1.09
N PRO A 64 -14.45 -9.83 -1.56
CA PRO A 64 -14.80 -9.92 -2.98
C PRO A 64 -15.52 -8.69 -3.53
N TRP A 65 -15.96 -7.77 -2.66
CA TRP A 65 -16.64 -6.53 -3.07
C TRP A 65 -15.69 -5.33 -3.19
N THR A 66 -14.40 -5.50 -2.89
CA THR A 66 -13.41 -4.45 -3.11
C THR A 66 -13.29 -4.17 -4.60
N SER A 67 -13.62 -2.94 -5.01
CA SER A 67 -13.56 -2.53 -6.41
C SER A 67 -12.16 -1.99 -6.76
N LEU A 68 -11.90 -1.82 -8.06
CA LEU A 68 -10.69 -1.14 -8.51
C LEU A 68 -10.68 0.34 -8.12
N GLU A 69 -11.86 0.99 -8.03
CA GLU A 69 -11.95 2.38 -7.58
C GLU A 69 -11.47 2.52 -6.13
N ASP A 70 -11.83 1.58 -5.24
CA ASP A 70 -11.35 1.58 -3.85
C ASP A 70 -9.81 1.60 -3.78
N VAL A 71 -9.17 0.78 -4.63
CA VAL A 71 -7.70 0.70 -4.72
C VAL A 71 -7.11 1.99 -5.28
N GLN A 72 -7.78 2.60 -6.25
CA GLN A 72 -7.34 3.86 -6.84
C GLN A 72 -7.37 4.99 -5.83
N ILE A 73 -8.44 5.10 -5.03
CA ILE A 73 -8.56 6.11 -3.96
C ILE A 73 -7.37 6.01 -3.01
N ILE A 74 -7.00 4.80 -2.60
CA ILE A 74 -5.84 4.58 -1.72
C ILE A 74 -4.54 4.99 -2.44
N LEU A 75 -4.37 4.65 -3.71
CA LEU A 75 -3.17 5.01 -4.47
C LEU A 75 -3.03 6.51 -4.70
N GLU A 76 -4.13 7.26 -4.80
CA GLU A 76 -4.12 8.72 -4.90
C GLU A 76 -3.65 9.41 -3.61
N THR A 77 -3.60 8.69 -2.49
CA THR A 77 -3.05 9.21 -1.22
C THR A 77 -1.53 9.02 -1.07
N LEU A 78 -0.85 8.39 -2.05
CA LEU A 78 0.57 7.98 -2.00
C LEU A 78 1.53 8.89 -2.79
#